data_AF-A0A3G1SC02-F1
#
_entry.id   AF-A0A3G1SC02-F1
#
_cell.length_a   1.000
_cell.length_b   1.000
_cell.length_c   1.000
_cell.angle_alpha   90.00
_cell.angle_beta   90.00
_cell.angle_gamma   90.00
#
_symmetry.space_group_name_H-M   'P 1'
#
loop_
_entity.id
_entity.type
_entity.pdbx_description
1 polymer ?
#
loop_
_entity_poly.entity_id
_entity_poly.type
_entity_poly.pdbx_seq_one_letter_code
_entity_poly.pdbx_strand_id
1 'polypeptide(L)'
;YYDFALLLKLGVMPFHSWVIIAMRCMCDSVMVLFSTVQKIPMVLMLVDLGESVVLLLLLSSLLSSVACVSACSLNDVLAWSGVSNSSLMMLCNTYSLSLCLGYVICYLFGLIHYVKLPGVMSSVHLSGIPPMPMFWVKLILV
;
A
#
# COMPACT_ATOMS: atom_id res chain seq x y z
N TYR A 1 21.85 -0.02 3.16
CA TYR A 1 21.41 0.13 4.57
C TYR A 1 20.21 1.06 4.70
N TYR A 2 20.28 2.25 4.10
CA TYR A 2 19.17 3.19 4.07
C TYR A 2 17.88 2.57 3.53
N ASP A 3 17.96 1.86 2.40
CA ASP A 3 16.79 1.25 1.76
C ASP A 3 16.11 0.22 2.66
N PHE A 4 16.87 -0.64 3.35
CA PHE A 4 16.31 -1.60 4.30
C PHE A 4 15.68 -0.94 5.53
N ALA A 5 16.26 0.16 6.02
CA ALA A 5 15.66 0.93 7.11
C ALA A 5 14.32 1.55 6.69
N LEU A 6 14.22 2.02 5.44
CA LEU A 6 12.98 2.54 4.90
C LEU A 6 11.95 1.44 4.61
N LEU A 7 12.35 0.28 4.10
CA LEU A 7 11.46 -0.88 3.94
C LEU A 7 10.87 -1.31 5.29
N LEU A 8 11.68 -1.30 6.35
CA LEU A 8 11.22 -1.59 7.71
C LEU A 8 10.18 -0.57 8.16
N LYS A 9 10.43 0.70 7.93
CA LYS A 9 9.56 1.79 8.37
C LYS A 9 8.26 1.88 7.55
N LEU A 10 8.30 1.54 6.26
CA LEU A 10 7.11 1.39 5.40
C LEU A 10 6.33 0.09 5.67
N GLY A 11 6.96 -0.88 6.34
CA GLY A 11 6.37 -2.16 6.66
C GLY A 11 6.10 -3.02 5.42
N VAL A 12 7.00 -2.95 4.43
CA VAL A 12 6.96 -3.82 3.26
C VAL A 12 7.71 -5.12 3.57
N MET A 13 7.45 -6.20 2.83
CA MET A 13 8.20 -7.45 3.05
C MET A 13 9.72 -7.21 2.91
N PRO A 14 10.55 -7.88 3.73
CA PRO A 14 10.18 -8.90 4.72
C PRO A 14 9.66 -8.33 6.06
N PHE A 15 9.73 -7.02 6.30
CA PHE A 15 9.44 -6.36 7.58
C PHE A 15 7.97 -5.98 7.79
N HIS A 16 7.05 -6.74 7.22
CA HIS A 16 5.61 -6.46 7.19
C HIS A 16 4.84 -6.88 8.45
N SER A 17 5.41 -7.78 9.26
CA SER A 17 4.72 -8.40 10.40
C SER A 17 4.20 -7.40 11.42
N TRP A 18 4.97 -6.36 11.73
CA TRP A 18 4.58 -5.35 12.71
C TRP A 18 3.38 -4.52 12.24
N VAL A 19 3.25 -4.24 10.92
CA VAL A 19 2.10 -3.51 10.36
C VAL A 19 0.82 -4.30 10.56
N ILE A 20 0.86 -5.61 10.31
CA ILE A 20 -0.31 -6.48 10.46
C ILE A 20 -0.77 -6.53 11.91
N ILE A 21 0.16 -6.70 12.84
CA ILE A 21 -0.15 -6.74 14.28
C ILE A 21 -0.68 -5.37 14.75
N ALA A 22 -0.06 -4.27 14.32
CA ALA A 22 -0.44 -2.93 14.74
C ALA A 22 -1.83 -2.54 14.23
N MET A 23 -2.15 -2.83 12.96
CA MET A 23 -3.44 -2.48 12.35
C MET A 23 -4.64 -3.14 13.03
N ARG A 24 -4.47 -4.33 13.65
CA ARG A 24 -5.54 -5.00 14.41
C ARG A 24 -6.04 -4.19 15.59
N CYS A 25 -5.16 -3.41 16.21
CA CYS A 25 -5.45 -2.68 17.45
C CYS A 25 -5.81 -1.21 17.20
N MET A 26 -5.75 -0.73 15.96
CA MET A 26 -6.02 0.67 15.64
C MET A 26 -7.51 0.92 15.42
N CYS A 27 -7.97 2.09 15.86
CA CYS A 27 -9.28 2.60 15.43
C CYS A 27 -9.20 3.15 14.00
N ASP A 28 -10.34 3.19 13.33
CA ASP A 28 -10.52 3.57 11.93
C ASP A 28 -9.78 4.85 11.51
N SER A 29 -9.87 5.91 12.31
CA SER A 29 -9.21 7.19 12.04
C SER A 29 -7.69 7.09 12.09
N VAL A 30 -7.15 6.36 13.07
CA VAL A 30 -5.71 6.13 13.22
C VAL A 30 -5.21 5.24 12.10
N MET A 31 -5.98 4.23 11.71
CA MET A 31 -5.66 3.35 10.58
C MET A 31 -5.51 4.14 9.27
N VAL A 32 -6.41 5.09 8.98
CA VAL A 32 -6.29 5.93 7.78
C VAL A 32 -5.04 6.78 7.80
N LEU A 33 -4.74 7.43 8.93
CA LEU A 33 -3.53 8.25 9.08
C LEU A 33 -2.26 7.41 8.96
N PHE A 34 -2.26 6.23 9.56
CA PHE A 34 -1.15 5.30 9.56
C PHE A 34 -0.88 4.73 8.15
N SER A 35 -1.93 4.35 7.40
CA SER A 35 -1.76 3.78 6.07
C SER A 35 -1.40 4.81 4.99
N THR A 36 -1.62 6.11 5.23
CA THR A 36 -1.43 7.18 4.23
C THR A 36 -0.36 8.19 4.64
N VAL A 37 -0.63 9.04 5.65
CA VAL A 37 0.22 10.18 6.02
C VAL A 37 1.62 9.76 6.40
N GLN A 38 1.77 8.65 7.14
CA GLN A 38 3.10 8.14 7.51
C GLN A 38 3.90 7.63 6.30
N LYS A 39 3.22 7.20 5.23
CA LYS A 39 3.87 6.65 4.04
C LYS A 39 4.40 7.72 3.09
N ILE A 40 3.79 8.92 3.06
CA ILE A 40 4.16 9.99 2.11
C ILE A 40 5.64 10.39 2.23
N PRO A 41 6.16 10.78 3.41
CA PRO A 41 7.56 11.25 3.49
C PRO A 41 8.54 10.15 3.12
N MET A 42 8.24 8.89 3.48
CA MET A 42 9.12 7.76 3.22
C MET A 42 9.20 7.40 1.75
N VAL A 43 8.07 7.46 1.05
CA VAL A 43 8.03 7.26 -0.40
C VAL A 43 8.82 8.36 -1.11
N LEU A 44 8.69 9.62 -0.67
CA LEU A 44 9.43 10.74 -1.24
C LEU A 44 10.95 10.64 -1.09
N MET A 45 11.45 10.01 -0.02
CA MET A 45 12.90 9.86 0.16
C MET A 45 13.52 8.73 -0.68
N LEU A 46 12.71 7.87 -1.32
CA LEU A 46 13.18 6.70 -2.08
C LEU A 46 13.19 6.96 -3.59
N VAL A 47 13.96 7.96 -4.02
CA VAL A 47 14.08 8.28 -5.45
C VAL A 47 14.99 7.28 -6.18
N ASP A 48 16.04 6.80 -5.51
CA ASP A 48 17.01 5.87 -6.10
C ASP A 48 17.01 4.54 -5.36
N LEU A 49 16.22 3.59 -5.87
CA LEU A 49 16.17 2.22 -5.35
C LEU A 49 17.16 1.32 -6.10
N GLY A 50 17.97 0.56 -5.36
CA GLY A 50 18.79 -0.48 -5.96
C GLY A 50 17.94 -1.60 -6.58
N GLU A 51 18.44 -2.24 -7.63
CA GLU A 51 17.72 -3.31 -8.36
C GLU A 51 17.27 -4.46 -7.45
N SER A 52 18.07 -4.80 -6.44
CA SER A 52 17.73 -5.83 -5.44
C SER A 52 16.50 -5.45 -4.61
N VAL A 53 16.30 -4.16 -4.33
CA VAL A 53 15.13 -3.67 -3.61
C VAL A 53 13.92 -3.67 -4.52
N VAL A 54 14.06 -3.29 -5.79
CA VAL A 54 12.96 -3.38 -6.77
C VAL A 54 12.43 -4.80 -6.88
N LEU A 55 13.31 -5.81 -6.92
CA LEU A 55 12.91 -7.22 -6.89
C LEU A 55 12.13 -7.57 -5.61
N LEU A 56 12.60 -7.12 -4.44
CA LEU A 56 11.90 -7.34 -3.18
C LEU A 56 10.51 -6.70 -3.16
N LEU A 57 10.35 -5.52 -3.77
CA LEU A 57 9.05 -4.87 -3.87
C LEU A 57 8.08 -5.65 -4.75
N LEU A 58 8.55 -6.14 -5.90
CA LEU A 58 7.74 -7.01 -6.77
C LEU A 58 7.31 -8.30 -6.05
N LEU A 59 8.23 -8.94 -5.33
CA LEU A 59 7.89 -10.12 -4.52
C LEU A 59 6.91 -9.76 -3.40
N SER A 60 7.08 -8.60 -2.77
CA SER A 60 6.21 -8.16 -1.69
C SER A 60 4.78 -7.91 -2.17
N SER A 61 4.59 -7.35 -3.37
CA SER A 61 3.26 -7.11 -3.94
C SER A 61 2.53 -8.43 -4.23
N LEU A 62 3.25 -9.42 -4.75
CA LEU A 62 2.74 -10.76 -5.02
C LEU A 62 2.42 -11.50 -3.73
N LEU A 63 3.38 -11.62 -2.82
CA LEU A 63 3.22 -12.41 -1.61
C LEU A 63 2.18 -11.83 -0.65
N SER A 64 2.08 -10.49 -0.56
CA SER A 64 1.04 -9.85 0.24
C SER A 64 -0.37 -10.13 -0.31
N SER A 65 -0.54 -10.21 -1.63
CA SER A 65 -1.83 -10.58 -2.23
C SER A 65 -2.23 -12.02 -1.89
N VAL A 66 -1.28 -12.96 -1.92
CA VAL A 66 -1.52 -14.36 -1.54
C VAL A 66 -1.83 -14.48 -0.05
N ALA A 67 -1.06 -13.77 0.79
CA ALA A 67 -1.26 -13.78 2.23
C ALA A 67 -2.61 -13.17 2.65
N CYS A 68 -3.11 -12.18 1.89
CA CYS A 68 -4.42 -11.57 2.14
C CYS A 68 -5.57 -12.58 2.08
N VAL A 69 -5.46 -13.67 1.32
CA VAL A 69 -6.49 -14.71 1.24
C VAL A 69 -6.72 -15.40 2.59
N SER A 70 -5.68 -15.45 3.42
CA SER A 70 -5.74 -16.04 4.78
C SER A 70 -6.21 -15.06 5.86
N ALA A 71 -6.52 -13.80 5.50
CA ALA A 71 -6.94 -12.78 6.46
C ALA A 71 -8.33 -13.08 7.05
N CYS A 72 -8.46 -13.01 8.38
CA CYS A 72 -9.72 -13.31 9.07
C CYS A 72 -10.55 -12.06 9.45
N SER A 73 -9.91 -10.88 9.50
CA SER A 73 -10.56 -9.63 9.91
C SER A 73 -10.44 -8.56 8.83
N LEU A 74 -11.35 -7.57 8.83
CA LEU A 74 -11.28 -6.43 7.91
C LEU A 74 -9.96 -5.65 8.08
N ASN A 75 -9.49 -5.52 9.32
CA ASN A 75 -8.23 -4.85 9.62
C ASN A 75 -7.03 -5.63 9.07
N ASP A 76 -7.08 -6.97 9.08
CA ASP A 76 -6.06 -7.80 8.42
C ASP A 76 -6.07 -7.62 6.90
N VAL A 77 -7.26 -7.60 6.29
CA VAL A 77 -7.40 -7.35 4.84
C VAL A 77 -6.84 -5.97 4.48
N LEU A 78 -7.13 -4.95 5.29
CA LEU A 78 -6.58 -3.61 5.11
C LEU A 78 -5.06 -3.55 5.36
N ALA A 79 -4.54 -4.34 6.30
CA ALA A 79 -3.10 -4.43 6.52
C ALA A 79 -2.39 -5.03 5.32
N TRP A 80 -2.87 -6.18 4.81
CA TRP A 80 -2.28 -6.85 3.66
C TRP A 80 -2.40 -6.03 2.37
N SER A 81 -3.57 -5.42 2.14
CA SER A 81 -3.71 -4.46 1.02
C SER A 81 -2.83 -3.23 1.21
N GLY A 82 -2.61 -2.77 2.45
CA GLY A 82 -1.66 -1.70 2.76
C GLY A 82 -0.23 -2.06 2.38
N VAL A 83 0.21 -3.29 2.65
CA VAL A 83 1.54 -3.81 2.28
C VAL A 83 1.68 -3.84 0.76
N SER A 84 0.69 -4.40 0.04
CA SER A 84 0.72 -4.49 -1.42
C SER A 84 0.72 -3.10 -2.07
N ASN A 85 -0.15 -2.19 -1.64
CA ASN A 85 -0.21 -0.84 -2.20
C ASN A 85 1.06 -0.04 -1.89
N SER A 86 1.70 -0.18 -0.72
CA SER A 86 2.99 0.48 -0.47
C SER A 86 4.10 -0.02 -1.38
N SER A 87 4.11 -1.31 -1.69
CA SER A 87 5.11 -1.85 -2.62
C SER A 87 4.93 -1.31 -4.04
N LEU A 88 3.68 -1.19 -4.51
CA LEU A 88 3.35 -0.60 -5.80
C LEU A 88 3.62 0.91 -5.83
N MET A 89 3.34 1.65 -4.75
CA MET A 89 3.71 3.07 -4.64
C MET A 89 5.22 3.27 -4.77
N MET A 90 6.03 2.44 -4.11
CA MET A 90 7.48 2.52 -4.24
C MET A 90 7.96 2.20 -5.67
N LEU A 91 7.34 1.22 -6.33
CA LEU A 91 7.59 0.93 -7.73
C LEU A 91 7.17 2.10 -8.64
N CYS A 92 6.07 2.80 -8.37
CA CYS A 92 5.73 4.03 -9.12
C CYS A 92 6.83 5.08 -9.00
N ASN A 93 7.41 5.23 -7.82
CA ASN A 93 8.37 6.29 -7.56
C ASN A 93 9.66 6.11 -8.38
N THR A 94 10.04 4.87 -8.72
CA THR A 94 11.18 4.62 -9.62
C THR A 94 10.92 5.07 -11.05
N TYR A 95 9.66 5.18 -11.47
CA TYR A 95 9.29 5.67 -12.81
C TYR A 95 9.01 7.16 -12.83
N SER A 96 8.13 7.65 -11.95
CA SER A 96 7.91 9.08 -11.78
C SER A 96 7.25 9.41 -10.44
N LEU A 97 7.71 10.52 -9.86
CA LEU A 97 7.15 11.09 -8.65
C LEU A 97 5.68 11.49 -8.81
N SER A 98 5.29 12.00 -9.98
CA SER A 98 3.92 12.44 -10.25
C SER A 98 2.93 11.27 -10.24
N LEU A 99 3.29 10.14 -10.85
CA LEU A 99 2.47 8.92 -10.79
C LEU A 99 2.35 8.41 -9.36
N CYS A 100 3.44 8.43 -8.60
CA CYS A 100 3.42 8.01 -7.21
C CYS A 100 2.50 8.88 -6.34
N LEU A 101 2.54 10.21 -6.51
CA LEU A 101 1.63 11.13 -5.80
C LEU A 101 0.17 10.89 -6.21
N GLY A 102 -0.09 10.67 -7.50
CA GLY A 102 -1.41 10.27 -7.99
C GLY A 102 -1.91 8.98 -7.32
N TYR A 103 -1.03 7.98 -7.19
CA TYR A 103 -1.33 6.72 -6.49
C TYR A 103 -1.73 6.96 -5.04
N VAL A 104 -0.93 7.72 -4.29
CA VAL A 104 -1.20 8.04 -2.89
C VAL A 104 -2.57 8.70 -2.74
N ILE A 105 -2.90 9.66 -3.60
CA ILE A 105 -4.19 10.36 -3.56
C ILE A 105 -5.34 9.39 -3.83
N CYS A 106 -5.27 8.59 -4.89
CA CYS A 106 -6.30 7.61 -5.22
C CYS A 106 -6.48 6.57 -4.11
N TYR A 107 -5.37 6.09 -3.53
CA TYR A 107 -5.40 5.15 -2.42
C TYR A 107 -6.04 5.75 -1.16
N LEU A 108 -5.71 7.01 -0.81
CA LEU A 108 -6.32 7.71 0.31
C LEU A 108 -7.83 7.84 0.15
N PHE A 109 -8.31 8.23 -1.03
CA PHE A 109 -9.75 8.28 -1.31
C PHE A 109 -10.41 6.90 -1.22
N GLY A 110 -9.77 5.85 -1.78
CA GLY A 110 -10.25 4.48 -1.70
C GLY A 110 -10.37 3.98 -0.25
N LEU A 111 -9.36 4.29 0.56
CA LEU A 111 -9.31 3.85 1.95
C LEU A 111 -10.32 4.59 2.83
N ILE A 112 -10.47 5.91 2.67
CA ILE A 112 -11.53 6.67 3.37
C ILE A 112 -12.91 6.14 3.01
N HIS A 113 -13.15 5.85 1.72
CA HIS A 113 -14.41 5.30 1.26
C HIS A 113 -14.71 3.93 1.89
N TYR A 114 -13.71 3.06 1.97
CA TYR A 114 -13.85 1.74 2.59
C TYR A 114 -14.12 1.79 4.09
N VAL A 115 -13.39 2.63 4.81
CA VAL A 115 -13.55 2.74 6.27
C VAL A 115 -14.93 3.31 6.63
N LYS A 116 -15.44 4.29 5.87
CA LYS A 116 -16.76 4.87 6.15
C LYS A 116 -17.93 4.00 5.68
N LEU A 117 -17.78 3.31 4.55
CA LEU A 117 -18.81 2.51 3.91
C LEU A 117 -18.25 1.13 3.55
N PRO A 118 -18.04 0.25 4.55
CA PRO A 118 -17.54 -1.09 4.28
C PRO A 118 -18.56 -1.86 3.44
N GLY A 119 -18.13 -2.34 2.29
CA GLY A 119 -19.01 -3.03 1.34
C GLY A 119 -18.30 -3.44 0.07
N VAL A 120 -19.04 -4.09 -0.84
CA VAL A 120 -18.50 -4.57 -2.11
C VAL A 120 -17.97 -3.41 -2.95
N MET A 121 -18.74 -2.33 -3.08
CA MET A 121 -18.35 -1.17 -3.89
C MET A 121 -17.09 -0.47 -3.39
N SER A 122 -16.90 -0.37 -2.07
CA SER A 122 -15.68 0.22 -1.53
C SER A 122 -14.48 -0.70 -1.66
N SER A 123 -14.68 -2.02 -1.58
CA SER A 123 -13.65 -3.02 -1.87
C SER A 123 -13.21 -2.96 -3.34
N VAL A 124 -14.16 -2.77 -4.27
CA VAL A 124 -13.92 -2.59 -5.71
C VAL A 124 -13.12 -1.31 -5.99
N HIS A 125 -13.36 -0.25 -5.21
CA HIS A 125 -12.58 0.99 -5.31
C HIS A 125 -11.11 0.77 -4.91
N LEU A 126 -10.85 0.08 -3.80
CA LEU A 126 -9.51 -0.27 -3.33
C LEU A 126 -8.77 -1.25 -4.24
N SER A 127 -9.48 -2.22 -4.82
CA SER A 127 -8.87 -3.20 -5.73
C SER A 127 -8.45 -2.54 -7.06
N GLY A 128 -9.10 -1.44 -7.45
CA GLY A 128 -8.81 -0.74 -8.71
C GLY A 128 -9.36 -1.49 -9.90
N ILE A 129 -10.61 -1.97 -9.79
CA ILE A 129 -11.36 -2.52 -10.91
C ILE A 129 -12.02 -1.35 -11.67
N PRO A 130 -12.06 -1.38 -13.02
CA PRO A 130 -12.73 -0.31 -13.78
C PRO A 130 -14.21 -0.18 -13.38
N PRO A 131 -14.77 1.04 -13.29
CA PRO A 131 -14.24 2.33 -13.75
C PRO A 131 -13.50 3.16 -12.67
N MET A 132 -13.06 2.53 -11.58
CA MET A 132 -12.54 3.25 -10.41
C MET A 132 -11.20 3.95 -10.68
N PRO A 133 -10.89 5.09 -10.05
CA PRO A 133 -9.67 5.87 -10.34
C PRO A 133 -8.38 5.08 -10.08
N MET A 134 -8.38 4.20 -9.08
CA MET A 134 -7.24 3.34 -8.74
C MET A 134 -6.87 2.35 -9.87
N PHE A 135 -7.81 2.03 -10.77
CA PHE A 135 -7.55 1.22 -11.95
C PHE A 135 -6.54 1.89 -12.88
N TRP A 136 -6.75 3.17 -13.19
CA TRP A 136 -5.93 3.91 -14.14
C TRP A 136 -4.49 4.07 -13.66
N VAL A 137 -4.30 4.30 -12.36
CA VAL A 137 -2.94 4.40 -11.79
C VAL A 137 -2.22 3.06 -11.85
N LYS A 138 -2.91 1.94 -11.56
CA LYS A 138 -2.31 0.60 -11.67
C LYS A 138 -2.07 0.19 -13.11
N LEU A 139 -2.90 0.62 -14.05
CA LEU A 139 -2.71 0.35 -15.47
C LEU A 139 -1.45 1.02 -16.03
N ILE A 140 -1.17 2.26 -15.62
CA ILE A 140 0.03 3.00 -16.08
C ILE A 140 1.33 2.36 -15.55
N LEU A 141 1.24 1.57 -14.48
CA LEU A 141 2.36 0.85 -13.87
C LEU A 141 2.74 -0.47 -14.59
N VAL A 142 1.81 -1.06 -15.35
CA VAL A 142 1.97 -2.35 -16.07
C VAL A 142 2.37 -2.06 -17.52
#